data_AF-A0A1G1PU57-F1
#
_entry.id   AF-A0A1G1PU57-F1
#
_cell.length_a   1.000
_cell.length_b   1.000
_cell.length_c   1.000
_cell.angle_alpha   90.00
_cell.angle_beta   90.00
_cell.angle_gamma   90.00
#
_symmetry.space_group_name_H-M   'P 1'
#
loop_
_entity.id
_entity.type
_entity.pdbx_description
1 polymer ?
#
loop_
_entity_poly.entity_id
_entity_poly.type
_entity_poly.pdbx_seq_one_letter_code
_entity_poly.pdbx_strand_id
1 'polypeptide(L)' 'MDILNKQNAPIDESLYQEKQGALYRYVLETMERPLIERVLERTGGNQLKAAKILGINRNTMRSKIKKLGINPERWKI' A
#
# COMPACT_ATOMS: atom_id res chain seq x y z
N MET A 1 -3.04 19.49 -1.27
CA MET A 1 -4.33 19.00 -0.76
C MET A 1 -5.04 18.20 -1.86
N ASP A 2 -4.43 17.12 -2.36
CA ASP A 2 -5.16 16.04 -3.08
C ASP A 2 -4.25 14.82 -3.36
N ILE A 3 -3.57 14.33 -2.31
CA ILE A 3 -2.65 13.17 -2.42
C ILE A 3 -3.37 11.81 -2.43
N LEU A 4 -4.70 11.81 -2.34
CA LEU A 4 -5.55 10.61 -2.38
C LEU A 4 -6.31 10.45 -3.71
N ASN A 5 -6.23 11.44 -4.62
CA ASN A 5 -7.26 11.63 -5.63
C ASN A 5 -6.79 11.38 -7.07
N LYS A 6 -6.38 10.15 -7.40
CA LYS A 6 -6.31 9.75 -8.81
C LYS A 6 -7.01 8.46 -9.20
N GLN A 7 -7.31 7.56 -8.25
CA GLN A 7 -8.20 6.42 -8.47
C GLN A 7 -8.79 6.05 -7.12
N ASN A 8 -9.87 6.72 -6.69
CA ASN A 8 -10.77 6.03 -5.77
C ASN A 8 -11.15 4.76 -6.52
N ALA A 9 -10.64 3.61 -6.07
CA ALA A 9 -11.07 2.33 -6.60
C ALA A 9 -12.59 2.38 -6.59
N PRO A 10 -13.28 2.23 -7.73
CA PRO A 10 -14.72 2.24 -7.71
C PRO A 10 -15.13 1.02 -6.90
N ILE A 11 -15.42 1.24 -5.62
CA ILE A 11 -16.30 0.34 -4.88
C ILE A 11 -17.67 0.62 -5.49
N ASP A 12 -17.86 0.12 -6.71
CA ASP A 12 -19.12 0.17 -7.42
C ASP A 12 -19.92 -1.11 -7.15
N GLU A 13 -21.17 -1.10 -7.57
CA GLU A 13 -22.12 -2.19 -7.31
C GLU A 13 -21.59 -3.55 -7.81
N SER A 14 -20.80 -3.55 -8.89
CA SER A 14 -20.26 -4.78 -9.49
C SER A 14 -19.21 -5.45 -8.60
N LEU A 15 -18.43 -4.65 -7.86
CA LEU A 15 -17.37 -5.15 -6.98
C LEU A 15 -17.92 -5.95 -5.79
N TYR A 16 -19.11 -5.59 -5.28
CA TYR A 16 -19.75 -6.32 -4.17
C TYR A 16 -20.08 -7.77 -4.56
N GLN A 17 -20.46 -8.00 -5.82
CA GLN A 17 -20.76 -9.33 -6.35
C GLN A 17 -19.47 -10.10 -6.68
N GLU A 18 -18.49 -9.45 -7.33
CA GLU A 18 -17.24 -10.10 -7.73
C GLU A 18 -16.38 -10.52 -6.53
N LYS A 19 -16.35 -9.71 -5.46
CA LYS A 19 -15.47 -9.91 -4.29
C LYS A 19 -16.23 -10.36 -3.04
N GLN A 20 -17.33 -11.10 -3.18
CA GLN A 20 -18.11 -11.61 -2.05
C GLN A 20 -17.20 -12.38 -1.06
N GLY A 21 -17.22 -11.99 0.21
CA GLY A 21 -16.36 -12.55 1.27
C GLY A 21 -14.89 -12.10 1.27
N ALA A 22 -14.44 -11.35 0.26
CA ALA A 22 -13.06 -10.86 0.13
C ALA A 22 -12.95 -9.33 0.04
N LEU A 23 -14.08 -8.61 -0.04
CA LEU A 23 -14.13 -7.16 -0.26
C LEU A 23 -13.24 -6.36 0.70
N TYR A 24 -13.32 -6.63 2.00
CA TYR A 24 -12.49 -5.94 2.99
C TYR A 24 -11.00 -6.06 2.70
N ARG A 25 -10.54 -7.29 2.39
CA ARG A 25 -9.14 -7.55 2.08
C ARG A 25 -8.73 -6.86 0.79
N TYR A 26 -9.56 -6.91 -0.23
CA TYR A 26 -9.32 -6.28 -1.52
C TYR A 26 -9.17 -4.77 -1.38
N VAL A 27 -10.12 -4.11 -0.72
CA VAL A 27 -10.09 -2.65 -0.49
C VAL A 27 -8.85 -2.27 0.31
N LEU A 28 -8.56 -3.01 1.39
CA LEU A 28 -7.40 -2.73 2.23
C LEU A 28 -6.09 -2.82 1.43
N GLU A 29 -5.90 -3.88 0.63
CA GLU A 29 -4.69 -4.04 -0.18
C GLU A 29 -4.56 -2.99 -1.30
N THR A 30 -5.70 -2.60 -1.90
CA THR A 30 -5.77 -1.57 -2.94
C THR A 30 -5.36 -0.20 -2.40
N MET A 31 -5.69 0.10 -1.15
CA MET A 31 -5.29 1.34 -0.48
C MET A 31 -3.87 1.27 0.11
N GLU A 32 -3.49 0.13 0.69
CA GLU A 32 -2.18 -0.05 1.34
C GLU A 32 -1.01 -0.02 0.35
N ARG A 33 -1.17 -0.64 -0.85
CA ARG A 33 -0.10 -0.67 -1.86
C ARG A 33 0.39 0.74 -2.25
N PRO A 34 -0.45 1.65 -2.79
CA PRO A 34 0.01 2.97 -3.23
C PRO A 34 0.57 3.80 -2.07
N LEU A 35 0.01 3.66 -0.85
CA LEU A 35 0.54 4.32 0.35
C LEU A 35 1.98 3.88 0.62
N ILE A 36 2.24 2.57 0.64
CA ILE A 36 3.56 2.01 0.94
C ILE A 36 4.57 2.36 -0.15
N GLU A 37 4.20 2.19 -1.43
CA GLU A 37 5.08 2.50 -2.56
C GLU A 37 5.48 3.97 -2.55
N ARG A 38 4.54 4.89 -2.27
CA ARG A 38 4.83 6.32 -2.22
C ARG A 38 5.79 6.70 -1.11
N VAL A 39 5.68 6.07 0.06
CA VAL A 39 6.61 6.34 1.17
C VAL A 39 7.98 5.71 0.90
N LEU A 40 8.05 4.51 0.30
CA LEU A 40 9.32 3.90 -0.11
C LEU A 40 10.04 4.75 -1.16
N GLU A 41 9.33 5.29 -2.13
CA GLU A 41 9.88 6.25 -3.10
C GLU A 41 10.47 7.47 -2.39
N ARG A 42 9.72 8.08 -1.46
CA ARG A 42 10.19 9.25 -0.69
C ARG A 42 11.40 8.95 0.19
N THR A 43 11.62 7.70 0.59
CA THR A 43 12.75 7.30 1.44
C THR A 43 13.88 6.60 0.69
N GLY A 44 13.84 6.55 -0.65
CA GLY A 44 14.86 5.87 -1.47
C GLY A 44 14.94 4.38 -1.16
N GLY A 45 13.79 3.71 -0.98
CA GLY A 45 13.71 2.29 -0.64
C GLY A 45 14.06 1.96 0.82
N ASN A 46 14.36 2.96 1.66
CA ASN A 46 14.69 2.72 3.07
C ASN A 46 13.44 2.35 3.89
N GLN A 47 13.27 1.05 4.14
CA GLN A 47 12.12 0.50 4.85
C GLN A 47 12.03 0.96 6.31
N LEU A 48 13.15 1.20 7.00
CA LEU A 48 13.14 1.67 8.39
C LEU A 48 12.62 3.11 8.47
N LYS A 49 13.10 3.99 7.58
CA LYS A 49 12.59 5.36 7.47
C LYS A 49 11.12 5.36 7.06
N ALA A 50 10.74 4.51 6.10
CA ALA A 50 9.35 4.40 5.65
C ALA A 50 8.42 3.93 6.79
N ALA A 51 8.83 2.93 7.56
CA ALA A 51 8.08 2.45 8.72
C ALA A 51 7.88 3.55 9.77
N LYS A 52 8.91 4.37 10.03
CA LYS A 52 8.81 5.53 10.92
C LYS A 52 7.81 6.57 10.43
N ILE A 53 7.83 6.91 9.13
CA ILE A 53 6.88 7.85 8.52
C ILE A 53 5.44 7.33 8.63
N LEU A 54 5.25 6.03 8.38
CA LEU A 54 3.94 5.38 8.46
C LEU A 54 3.47 5.10 9.89
N GLY A 55 4.30 5.32 10.90
CA GLY A 55 3.95 5.05 12.30
C GLY A 55 3.77 3.55 12.63
N ILE A 56 4.42 2.67 11.87
CA ILE A 56 4.33 1.20 12.06
C ILE A 56 5.67 0.59 12.42
N ASN A 57 5.64 -0.60 13.02
CA ASN A 57 6.85 -1.38 13.27
C ASN A 57 7.54 -1.76 11.94
N ARG A 58 8.88 -1.72 11.90
CA ARG A 58 9.69 -2.16 10.74
C ARG A 58 9.40 -3.60 10.31
N ASN A 59 9.10 -4.49 11.25
CA ASN A 59 8.70 -5.87 10.95
C ASN A 59 7.34 -5.91 10.24
N THR A 60 6.38 -5.09 10.69
CA THR A 60 5.09 -4.91 10.01
C THR A 60 5.28 -4.37 8.60
N MET A 61 6.13 -3.35 8.43
CA MET A 61 6.49 -2.82 7.11
C MET A 61 7.04 -3.91 6.19
N ARG A 62 8.00 -4.71 6.68
CA ARG A 62 8.59 -5.83 5.94
C ARG A 62 7.54 -6.86 5.52
N SER A 63 6.65 -7.25 6.44
CA SER A 63 5.57 -8.20 6.16
C SER A 63 4.58 -7.66 5.13
N LYS A 64 4.23 -6.36 5.21
CA LYS A 64 3.35 -5.71 4.23
C LYS A 64 3.99 -5.63 2.84
N ILE A 65 5.26 -5.26 2.74
CA ILE A 65 6.02 -5.27 1.48
C ILE A 65 5.98 -6.66 0.83
N LYS A 66 6.26 -7.71 1.62
CA LYS A 66 6.22 -9.10 1.14
C LYS A 66 4.82 -9.50 0.70
N LYS A 67 3.79 -9.23 1.52
CA LYS A 67 2.40 -9.58 1.23
C LYS A 67 1.90 -8.91 -0.04
N LEU A 68 2.25 -7.65 -0.24
CA LEU A 68 1.87 -6.87 -1.42
C LEU A 68 2.81 -7.08 -2.60
N GLY A 69 3.85 -7.93 -2.50
CA GLY A 69 4.80 -8.15 -3.60
C GLY A 69 5.49 -6.86 -4.08
N ILE A 70 5.73 -5.91 -3.18
CA ILE A 70 6.40 -4.65 -3.51
C ILE A 70 7.91 -4.89 -3.56
N ASN A 71 8.58 -4.45 -4.61
CA ASN A 71 10.04 -4.49 -4.71
C ASN A 71 10.65 -3.16 -4.18
N PRO A 72 11.23 -3.12 -2.97
CA PRO A 72 11.83 -1.92 -2.42
C PRO A 72 13.12 -1.49 -3.15
N GLU A 73 13.78 -2.40 -3.86
CA GLU A 73 15.01 -2.11 -4.62
C GLU A 73 14.73 -1.18 -5.80
N ARG A 74 13.47 -1.05 -6.24
CA ARG A 74 13.05 -0.12 -7.29
C ARG A 74 13.47 1.33 -7.02
N TRP A 75 13.63 1.72 -5.76
CA TRP A 75 13.93 3.09 -5.34
C TRP A 75 15.28 3.23 -4.64
N LYS A 76 16.08 2.17 -4.56
CA LYS A 76 17.45 2.31 -4.07
C LYS A 76 18.30 2.94 -5.15
N ILE A 77 18.97 4.04 -4.79
CA ILE A 77 20.01 4.70 -5.58
C ILE A 77 21.34 4.04 -5.23
#